data_AF-F9GE26-F1
#
_entry.id   AF-F9GE26-F1
#
_cell.length_a   1.000
_cell.length_b   1.000
_cell.length_c   1.000
_cell.angle_alpha   90.00
_cell.angle_beta   90.00
_cell.angle_gamma   90.00
#
_symmetry.space_group_name_H-M   'P 1'
#
loop_
_entity.id
_entity.type
_entity.pdbx_description
1 polymer ?
#
loop_
_entity_poly.entity_id
_entity_poly.type
_entity_poly.pdbx_seq_one_letter_code
_entity_poly.pdbx_strand_id
1 'polypeptide(L)'
;IGAICVGEEYPSAEIIGNDLSAIQPTCKNEAEREPCPGPRLEGWIRDAGFTSVVHRKFRLPLGSWPKDPQLKDIGMCNIAQLLEGLEAFSLKIFCGVLGMPMDEVLVMLAQTSSNALSHVVYGQKP
;
A
#
# COMPACT_ATOMS: atom_id res chain seq x y z
N ILE A 1 0.37 12.85 0.63
CA ILE A 1 -0.77 13.53 -0.02
C ILE A 1 -1.70 12.41 -0.46
N GLY A 2 -2.91 12.34 0.11
CA GLY A 2 -3.83 11.23 -0.15
C GLY A 2 -4.49 11.35 -1.52
N ALA A 3 -5.01 10.24 -2.03
CA ALA A 3 -5.71 10.17 -3.31
C ALA A 3 -6.83 11.24 -3.43
N ILE A 4 -7.52 11.53 -2.33
CA ILE A 4 -8.56 12.56 -2.23
C ILE A 4 -8.02 13.96 -2.52
N CYS A 5 -6.88 14.34 -1.92
CA CYS A 5 -6.29 15.66 -2.15
C CYS A 5 -5.90 15.88 -3.62
N VAL A 6 -5.45 14.82 -4.29
CA VAL A 6 -5.13 14.88 -5.73
C VAL A 6 -6.39 15.05 -6.58
N GLY A 7 -7.51 14.43 -6.19
CA GLY A 7 -8.80 14.60 -6.89
C GLY A 7 -9.43 15.97 -6.70
N GLU A 8 -9.20 16.60 -5.54
CA GLU A 8 -9.62 17.98 -5.28
C GLU A 8 -8.78 18.98 -6.09
N GLU A 9 -7.47 18.75 -6.21
CA GLU A 9 -6.56 19.61 -6.97
C GLU A 9 -6.71 19.45 -8.49
N TYR A 10 -7.02 18.24 -8.96
CA TYR A 10 -7.18 17.91 -10.38
C TYR A 10 -8.56 17.25 -10.63
N PRO A 11 -9.62 18.05 -10.86
CA PRO A 11 -11.01 17.54 -10.99
C PRO A 11 -11.24 16.57 -12.15
N SER A 12 -10.34 16.54 -13.13
CA SER A 12 -10.38 15.61 -14.27
C SER A 12 -9.53 14.35 -14.06
N ALA A 13 -8.87 14.20 -12.91
CA ALA A 13 -8.00 13.05 -12.64
C ALA A 13 -8.83 11.81 -12.31
N GLU A 14 -8.49 10.70 -12.95
CA GLU A 14 -8.94 9.37 -12.51
C GLU A 14 -8.03 8.90 -11.37
N ILE A 15 -8.60 8.76 -10.17
CA ILE A 15 -7.85 8.28 -9.01
C ILE A 15 -7.87 6.76 -8.99
N ILE A 16 -6.70 6.16 -9.23
CA ILE A 16 -6.49 4.72 -9.05
C ILE A 16 -5.73 4.51 -7.74
N GLY A 17 -6.44 4.02 -6.72
CA GLY A 17 -5.87 3.68 -5.42
C GLY A 17 -5.54 2.20 -5.32
N ASN A 18 -4.35 1.88 -4.82
CA ASN A 18 -4.01 0.54 -4.37
C ASN A 18 -4.23 0.45 -2.86
N ASP A 19 -5.18 -0.37 -2.42
CA ASP A 19 -5.37 -0.67 -1.00
C ASP A 19 -4.71 -2.00 -0.64
N LEU A 20 -3.55 -1.91 0.00
CA LEU A 20 -2.79 -3.05 0.50
C LEU A 20 -3.31 -3.57 1.86
N SER A 21 -4.28 -2.91 2.49
CA SER A 21 -4.78 -3.31 3.81
C SER A 21 -5.56 -4.64 3.79
N ALA A 22 -6.06 -5.06 2.63
CA ALA A 22 -6.83 -6.31 2.48
C ALA A 22 -6.03 -7.57 2.84
N ILE A 23 -4.70 -7.50 2.88
CA ILE A 23 -3.81 -8.63 3.21
C ILE A 23 -3.13 -8.47 4.58
N GLN A 24 -3.32 -7.35 5.27
CA GLN A 24 -2.66 -7.08 6.55
C GLN A 24 -3.52 -7.62 7.71
N PRO A 25 -2.92 -8.27 8.72
CA PRO A 25 -3.65 -8.62 9.93
C PRO A 25 -4.21 -7.35 10.57
N THR A 26 -5.46 -7.40 11.04
CA THR A 26 -6.11 -6.28 11.71
C THR A 26 -5.35 -5.93 12.99
N CYS A 27 -4.49 -4.92 12.92
CA CYS A 27 -3.83 -4.33 14.09
C CYS A 27 -4.84 -3.48 14.86
N LYS A 28 -4.87 -3.61 16.19
CA LYS A 28 -5.73 -2.79 17.05
C LYS A 28 -5.32 -1.32 16.98
N ASN A 29 -6.34 -0.44 17.01
CA ASN A 29 -6.19 1.00 16.79
C ASN A 29 -5.53 1.70 17.98
N GLU A 30 -4.22 1.88 17.96
CA GLU A 30 -3.53 2.84 18.84
C GLU A 30 -3.38 4.22 18.18
N ALA A 31 -3.54 4.31 16.85
CA ALA A 31 -3.22 5.52 16.08
C ALA A 31 -4.44 6.36 15.63
N GLU A 32 -5.65 6.07 16.11
CA GLU A 32 -6.93 6.68 15.63
C GLU A 32 -7.11 6.65 14.10
N ARG A 33 -6.39 5.76 13.41
CA ARG A 33 -6.50 5.55 11.96
C ARG A 33 -7.30 4.32 11.66
N GLU A 34 -8.00 4.34 10.53
CA GLU A 34 -8.67 3.15 10.03
C GLU A 34 -7.63 2.13 9.52
N PRO A 35 -7.56 0.91 10.09
CA PRO A 35 -6.59 -0.10 9.68
C PRO A 35 -6.94 -0.75 8.34
N CYS A 36 -8.23 -0.81 7.97
CA CYS A 36 -8.69 -1.43 6.73
C CYS A 36 -9.55 -0.46 5.91
N PRO A 37 -8.94 0.57 5.28
CA PRO A 37 -9.70 1.61 4.59
C PRO A 37 -10.49 1.11 3.37
N GLY A 38 -10.05 0.07 2.65
CA GLY A 38 -10.63 -0.36 1.37
C GLY A 38 -12.14 -0.49 1.31
N PRO A 39 -12.77 -1.25 2.22
CA PRO A 39 -14.22 -1.37 2.27
C PRO A 39 -14.95 -0.03 2.46
N ARG A 40 -14.29 1.00 3.01
CA ARG A 40 -14.87 2.30 3.31
C ARG A 40 -14.54 3.39 2.30
N LEU A 41 -13.53 3.19 1.44
CA LEU A 41 -13.09 4.18 0.47
C LEU A 41 -14.23 4.68 -0.43
N GLU A 42 -15.08 3.78 -0.93
CA GLU A 42 -16.21 4.19 -1.79
C GLU A 42 -17.17 5.13 -1.06
N GLY A 43 -17.48 4.83 0.22
CA GLY A 43 -18.33 5.69 1.04
C GLY A 43 -17.70 7.05 1.26
N TRP A 44 -16.42 7.10 1.64
CA TRP A 44 -15.71 8.37 1.85
C TRP A 44 -15.64 9.24 0.60
N ILE A 45 -15.43 8.64 -0.58
CA ILE A 45 -15.42 9.37 -1.85
C ILE A 45 -16.81 9.92 -2.17
N ARG A 46 -17.89 9.17 -1.90
CA ARG A 46 -19.27 9.67 -2.07
C ARG A 46 -19.59 10.80 -1.08
N ASP A 47 -19.21 10.64 0.18
CA ASP A 47 -19.44 11.63 1.25
C ASP A 47 -18.68 12.93 0.98
N ALA A 48 -17.53 12.86 0.31
CA ALA A 48 -16.77 14.02 -0.16
C ALA A 48 -17.38 14.72 -1.39
N GLY A 49 -18.54 14.26 -1.89
CA GLY A 49 -19.29 14.92 -2.97
C GLY A 49 -18.88 14.52 -4.39
N PHE A 50 -18.02 13.51 -4.55
CA PHE A 50 -17.67 12.99 -5.87
C PHE A 50 -18.85 12.24 -6.49
N THR A 51 -19.13 12.53 -7.76
CA THR A 51 -20.18 11.86 -8.54
C THR A 51 -19.61 10.75 -9.42
N SER A 52 -20.42 9.77 -9.81
CA SER A 52 -20.02 8.66 -10.70
C SER A 52 -18.91 7.75 -10.15
N VAL A 53 -18.95 7.47 -8.84
CA VAL A 53 -17.97 6.60 -8.16
C VAL A 53 -18.11 5.15 -8.61
N VAL A 54 -17.02 4.56 -9.12
CA VAL A 54 -16.92 3.15 -9.48
C VAL A 54 -15.83 2.49 -8.64
N HIS A 55 -16.21 1.49 -7.84
CA HIS A 55 -15.27 0.71 -7.04
C HIS A 55 -15.05 -0.66 -7.67
N ARG A 56 -13.79 -0.99 -7.98
CA ARG A 56 -13.39 -2.31 -8.49
C ARG A 56 -12.30 -2.89 -7.60
N LYS A 57 -12.44 -4.18 -7.26
CA LYS A 57 -11.45 -4.93 -6.49
C LYS A 57 -10.67 -5.85 -7.42
N PHE A 58 -9.36 -5.71 -7.41
CA PHE A 58 -8.45 -6.55 -8.20
C PHE A 58 -7.49 -7.29 -7.27
N ARG A 59 -7.09 -8.51 -7.67
CA ARG A 59 -5.97 -9.20 -7.02
C ARG A 59 -4.68 -8.63 -7.59
N LEU A 60 -3.95 -7.86 -6.78
CA LEU A 60 -2.66 -7.32 -7.16
C LEU A 60 -1.55 -8.26 -6.67
N PRO A 61 -0.82 -8.91 -7.58
CA PRO A 61 0.31 -9.74 -7.20
C PRO A 61 1.44 -8.87 -6.64
N LEU A 62 2.28 -9.50 -5.82
CA LEU A 62 3.52 -8.94 -5.30
C LEU A 62 4.67 -9.80 -5.81
N GLY A 63 5.33 -9.34 -6.88
CA GLY A 63 6.43 -10.04 -7.56
C GLY A 63 6.06 -10.88 -8.77
N SER A 64 7.03 -11.61 -9.29
CA SER A 64 6.99 -12.29 -10.60
C SER A 64 6.34 -13.67 -10.62
N TRP A 65 5.73 -14.12 -9.51
CA TRP A 65 5.18 -15.47 -9.39
C TRP A 65 3.93 -15.78 -10.25
N PRO A 66 3.12 -14.81 -10.72
CA PRO A 66 1.99 -15.14 -11.60
C PRO A 66 2.46 -15.81 -12.91
N LYS A 67 1.70 -16.81 -13.36
CA LYS A 67 1.92 -17.46 -14.67
C LYS A 67 1.51 -16.56 -15.83
N ASP A 68 0.46 -15.78 -15.63
CA ASP A 68 -0.02 -14.81 -16.60
C ASP A 68 1.03 -13.69 -16.79
N PRO A 69 1.47 -13.40 -18.03
CA PRO A 69 2.50 -12.39 -18.29
C PRO A 69 2.11 -10.99 -17.82
N GLN A 70 0.86 -10.57 -17.99
CA GLN A 70 0.40 -9.23 -17.57
C GLN A 70 0.42 -9.12 -16.05
N LEU A 71 -0.08 -10.14 -15.34
CA LEU A 71 -0.04 -10.16 -13.87
C LEU A 71 1.38 -10.24 -13.33
N LYS A 72 2.30 -10.92 -14.03
CA LYS A 72 3.72 -10.93 -13.68
C LYS A 72 4.32 -9.52 -13.76
N ASP A 73 4.07 -8.79 -14.83
CA ASP A 73 4.57 -7.43 -15.01
C ASP A 73 4.00 -6.48 -13.94
N ILE A 74 2.69 -6.55 -13.71
CA ILE A 74 2.02 -5.80 -12.63
C ILE A 74 2.65 -6.12 -11.27
N GLY A 75 2.91 -7.39 -11.00
CA GLY A 75 3.51 -7.83 -9.74
C GLY A 75 4.93 -7.32 -9.55
N MET A 76 5.72 -7.25 -10.63
CA MET A 76 7.06 -6.66 -10.62
C MET A 76 7.01 -5.15 -10.39
N CYS A 77 6.10 -4.43 -11.04
CA CYS A 77 5.87 -3.01 -10.77
C CYS A 77 5.50 -2.76 -9.30
N ASN A 78 4.61 -3.58 -8.74
CA ASN A 78 4.18 -3.46 -7.34
C ASN A 78 5.35 -3.69 -6.35
N ILE A 79 6.23 -4.66 -6.64
CA ILE A 79 7.45 -4.85 -5.85
C ILE A 79 8.39 -3.65 -5.96
N ALA A 80 8.58 -3.10 -7.16
CA ALA A 80 9.44 -1.93 -7.36
C ALA A 80 8.91 -0.73 -6.57
N GLN A 81 7.59 -0.47 -6.65
CA GLN A 81 6.94 0.57 -5.85
C GLN A 81 7.14 0.39 -4.35
N LEU A 82 7.05 -0.86 -3.85
CA LEU A 82 7.27 -1.15 -2.44
C LEU A 82 8.72 -0.90 -2.01
N LEU A 83 9.69 -1.28 -2.84
CA LEU A 83 11.12 -1.11 -2.57
C LEU A 83 11.53 0.36 -2.63
N GLU A 84 11.09 1.10 -3.65
CA GLU A 84 11.33 2.55 -3.77
C GLU A 84 10.65 3.34 -2.64
N GLY A 85 9.46 2.90 -2.21
CA GLY A 85 8.72 3.53 -1.12
C GLY A 85 9.12 3.09 0.29
N LEU A 86 9.99 2.08 0.42
CA LEU A 86 10.27 1.40 1.69
C LEU A 86 10.72 2.37 2.79
N GLU A 87 11.61 3.30 2.45
CA GLU A 87 12.08 4.33 3.37
C GLU A 87 10.95 5.24 3.83
N ALA A 88 10.16 5.77 2.89
CA ALA A 88 9.05 6.66 3.20
C ALA A 88 7.97 5.97 4.07
N PHE A 89 7.66 4.70 3.78
CA PHE A 89 6.73 3.90 4.59
C PHE A 89 7.26 3.69 5.99
N SER A 90 8.55 3.33 6.10
CA SER A 90 9.20 3.07 7.39
C SER A 90 9.26 4.33 8.24
N LEU A 91 9.67 5.47 7.69
CA LEU A 91 9.68 6.75 8.39
C LEU A 91 8.27 7.15 8.82
N LYS A 92 7.27 6.99 7.95
CA LYS A 92 5.88 7.33 8.30
C LYS A 92 5.36 6.51 9.47
N ILE A 93 5.68 5.22 9.50
CA ILE A 93 5.23 4.29 10.55
C ILE A 93 6.05 4.50 11.83
N PHE A 94 7.37 4.31 11.77
CA PHE A 94 8.23 4.32 12.94
C PHE A 94 8.35 5.71 13.57
N CYS A 95 8.58 6.76 12.78
CA CYS A 95 8.67 8.11 13.34
C CYS A 95 7.27 8.70 13.57
N GLY A 96 6.39 8.60 12.57
CA GLY A 96 5.11 9.30 12.59
C GLY A 96 3.99 8.64 13.40
N VAL A 97 4.06 7.33 13.64
CA VAL A 97 3.08 6.59 14.44
C VAL A 97 3.68 6.14 15.77
N LEU A 98 4.87 5.55 15.73
CA LEU A 98 5.51 4.98 16.92
C LEU A 98 6.43 5.96 17.65
N GLY A 99 6.67 7.17 17.11
CA GLY A 99 7.47 8.21 17.76
C GLY A 99 8.96 7.88 17.87
N MET A 100 9.46 6.91 17.11
CA MET A 100 10.88 6.56 17.10
C MET A 100 11.72 7.71 16.50
N PRO A 101 12.94 7.92 17.01
CA PRO A 101 13.81 8.94 16.48
C PRO A 101 14.31 8.54 15.07
N MET A 102 14.36 9.53 14.16
CA MET A 102 14.58 9.29 12.73
C MET A 102 15.95 8.67 12.43
N ASP A 103 16.99 9.05 13.15
CA ASP A 103 18.33 8.51 13.04
C ASP A 103 18.36 6.99 13.30
N GLU A 104 17.63 6.51 14.31
CA GLU A 104 17.50 5.08 14.60
C GLU A 104 16.82 4.32 13.45
N VAL A 105 15.75 4.88 12.87
CA VAL A 105 15.04 4.30 11.73
C VAL A 105 15.91 4.23 10.48
N LEU A 106 16.69 5.28 10.20
CA LEU A 106 17.60 5.30 9.06
C LEU A 106 18.72 4.25 9.20
N VAL A 107 19.25 4.05 10.41
CA VAL A 107 20.23 2.98 10.68
C VAL A 107 19.62 1.60 10.43
N MET A 108 18.38 1.34 10.89
CA MET A 108 17.68 0.08 10.62
C MET A 108 17.45 -0.16 9.12
N LEU A 109 17.04 0.88 8.38
CA LEU A 109 16.83 0.80 6.93
C LEU A 109 18.13 0.46 6.20
N ALA A 110 19.24 1.08 6.58
CA ALA A 110 20.56 0.81 5.99
C ALA A 110 21.04 -0.64 6.23
N GLN A 111 20.70 -1.23 7.38
CA GLN A 111 20.98 -2.65 7.66
C GLN A 111 20.08 -3.60 6.87
N THR A 112 18.84 -3.18 6.59
CA THR A 112 17.82 -3.99 5.92
C THR A 112 18.03 -4.03 4.40
N SER A 113 18.47 -2.93 3.78
CA SER A 113 18.76 -2.88 2.34
C SER A 113 19.87 -3.87 1.92
N SER A 114 20.76 -4.24 2.84
CA SER A 114 21.80 -5.25 2.63
C SER A 114 21.31 -6.70 2.72
N ASN A 115 20.18 -6.97 3.38
CA ASN A 115 19.79 -8.32 3.82
C ASN A 115 18.34 -8.70 3.45
N ALA A 116 17.69 -7.94 2.55
CA ALA A 116 16.31 -8.20 2.16
C ALA A 116 16.18 -9.50 1.33
N LEU A 117 15.85 -10.61 2.00
CA LEU A 117 15.50 -11.88 1.37
C LEU A 117 13.97 -12.02 1.32
N SER A 118 13.42 -12.15 0.11
CA SER A 118 12.00 -12.51 -0.06
C SER A 118 11.85 -14.02 0.01
N HIS A 119 11.28 -14.53 1.10
CA HIS A 119 10.91 -15.95 1.22
C HIS A 119 9.56 -16.18 0.52
N VAL A 120 9.57 -16.87 -0.63
CA VAL A 120 8.37 -17.22 -1.38
C VAL A 120 8.06 -18.70 -1.21
N VAL A 121 6.89 -19.02 -0.66
CA VAL A 121 6.39 -20.40 -0.52
C VAL A 121 5.15 -20.54 -1.40
N TYR A 122 5.11 -21.55 -2.26
CA TYR A 122 3.96 -21.84 -3.13
C TYR A 122 3.39 -23.24 -2.85
N GLY A 123 2.08 -23.38 -3.02
CA GLY A 123 1.37 -24.66 -2.95
C GLY A 123 0.07 -24.59 -3.75
N GLN A 124 -0.21 -25.61 -4.55
CA GLN A 124 -1.51 -25.79 -5.21
C GLN A 124 -2.28 -26.89 -4.49
N LYS A 125 -3.51 -26.61 -4.08
CA LYS A 125 -4.47 -27.66 -3.71
C LYS A 125 -4.95 -28.37 -4.98
N PRO A 126 -5.24 -29.69 -4.91
CA PRO A 126 -5.81 -30.43 -6.02
C PRO A 126 -7.16 -29.87 -6.46
#